data_AF-A0A0L8V921-F1
#
_entry.id   AF-A0A0L8V921-F1
#
_cell.length_a   1.000
_cell.length_b   1.000
_cell.length_c   1.000
_cell.angle_alpha   90.00
_cell.angle_beta   90.00
_cell.angle_gamma   90.00
#
_symmetry.space_group_name_H-M   'P 1'
#
loop_
_entity.id
_entity.type
_entity.pdbx_description
1 polymer ?
#
loop_
_entity_poly.entity_id
_entity_poly.type
_entity_poly.pdbx_seq_one_letter_code
_entity_poly.pdbx_strand_id
1 'polypeptide(L)' 'MMRYKDDPRQIAVRYPSYCEKCQVRLPRGTVAYYWPRTRTLLCSDCGEPEFRSFLSAAADEDVYAGRGNPF' A
#
# COMPACT_ATOMS: atom_id res chain seq x y z
N MET A 1 5.08 1.42 15.42
CA MET A 1 4.35 1.12 14.16
C MET A 1 4.01 -0.36 14.08
N MET A 2 2.82 -0.74 14.56
CA MET A 2 2.28 -2.08 14.30
C MET A 2 1.90 -2.14 12.81
N ARG A 3 2.68 -2.85 11.99
CA ARG A 3 2.25 -3.22 10.64
C ARG A 3 1.20 -4.31 10.77
N TYR A 4 -0.06 -3.95 10.60
CA TYR A 4 -1.15 -4.91 10.56
C TYR A 4 -1.06 -5.71 9.25
N LYS A 5 -1.47 -6.99 9.31
CA LYS A 5 -1.42 -7.91 8.15
C LYS A 5 -2.23 -7.41 6.96
N ASP A 6 -3.17 -6.50 7.21
CA ASP A 6 -4.09 -5.91 6.24
C ASP A 6 -3.63 -4.58 5.65
N ASP A 7 -2.45 -4.08 6.03
CA ASP A 7 -1.93 -2.85 5.48
C ASP A 7 -1.51 -3.03 4.00
N PRO A 8 -1.76 -2.02 3.15
CA PRO A 8 -1.18 -2.01 1.83
C PRO A 8 0.34 -2.05 1.93
N ARG A 9 0.96 -2.75 0.98
CA ARG A 9 2.41 -2.94 0.97
C ARG A 9 2.94 -2.88 -0.44
N GLN A 10 4.13 -2.30 -0.60
CA GLN A 10 4.89 -2.45 -1.83
C GLN A 10 5.42 -3.88 -1.92
N ILE A 11 5.16 -4.53 -3.04
CA ILE A 11 5.67 -5.85 -3.38
C ILE A 11 6.40 -5.80 -4.72
N ALA A 12 7.44 -6.63 -4.85
CA ALA A 12 8.01 -6.91 -6.16
C ALA A 12 7.15 -7.99 -6.84
N VAL A 13 6.63 -7.67 -8.02
CA VAL A 13 5.78 -8.56 -8.80
C VAL A 13 6.57 -9.81 -9.19
N ARG A 14 6.18 -10.98 -8.70
CA ARG A 14 6.83 -12.27 -9.05
C ARG A 14 6.31 -12.85 -10.35
N TYR A 15 5.01 -12.68 -10.61
CA TYR A 15 4.33 -13.15 -11.80
C TYR A 15 3.76 -11.95 -12.55
N PRO A 16 3.96 -11.84 -13.86
CA PRO A 16 3.46 -10.70 -14.61
C PRO A 16 1.96 -10.55 -14.41
N SER A 17 1.55 -9.40 -13.90
CA SER A 17 0.18 -9.09 -13.53
C SER A 17 -0.29 -7.80 -14.19
N TYR A 18 -1.55 -7.45 -14.02
CA TYR A 18 -2.11 -6.21 -14.54
C TYR A 18 -2.59 -5.35 -13.38
N CYS A 19 -2.43 -4.04 -13.51
CA CYS A 19 -3.02 -3.10 -12.57
C CYS A 19 -4.54 -3.15 -12.67
N GLU A 20 -5.25 -3.24 -11.54
CA GLU A 20 -6.70 -3.32 -11.57
C GLU A 20 -7.37 -2.05 -12.15
N LYS A 21 -6.80 -0.87 -11.89
CA LYS A 21 -7.37 0.42 -12.34
C LYS A 21 -7.07 0.76 -13.80
N CYS A 22 -5.79 0.75 -14.18
CA CYS A 22 -5.37 1.21 -15.51
C CYS A 22 -5.05 0.06 -16.48
N GLN A 23 -5.17 -1.20 -16.04
CA GLN A 23 -4.84 -2.39 -16.83
C GLN A 23 -3.41 -2.39 -17.40
N VAL A 24 -2.51 -1.56 -16.85
CA VAL A 24 -1.11 -1.56 -17.26
C VAL A 24 -0.47 -2.88 -16.90
N ARG A 25 0.33 -3.42 -17.83
CA ARG A 25 1.09 -4.65 -17.61
C ARG A 25 2.24 -4.37 -16.64
N LEU A 26 2.28 -5.15 -15.57
CA LEU A 26 3.32 -5.14 -14.55
C LEU A 26 4.23 -6.35 -14.77
N PRO A 27 5.40 -6.17 -15.40
CA PRO A 27 6.32 -7.28 -15.62
C PRO A 27 6.91 -7.79 -14.29
N ARG A 28 7.49 -8.98 -14.36
CA ARG A 28 8.19 -9.57 -13.21
C ARG A 28 9.34 -8.65 -12.78
N GLY A 29 9.45 -8.41 -11.47
CA GLY A 29 10.45 -7.54 -10.86
C GLY A 29 10.02 -6.08 -10.73
N THR A 30 8.88 -5.69 -11.30
CA THR A 30 8.34 -4.34 -11.11
C THR A 30 7.80 -4.18 -9.69
N VAL A 31 8.03 -2.99 -9.11
CA VAL A 31 7.42 -2.62 -7.84
C VAL A 31 5.95 -2.30 -8.09
N ALA A 32 5.07 -2.99 -7.37
CA ALA A 32 3.64 -2.72 -7.39
C ALA A 32 3.15 -2.59 -5.95
N TYR A 33 2.02 -1.91 -5.79
CA TYR A 33 1.37 -1.78 -4.51
C TYR A 33 0.27 -2.84 -4.39
N TYR A 34 0.26 -3.57 -3.29
CA TYR A 34 -0.71 -4.64 -3.02
C TYR A 34 -1.55 -4.31 -1.79
N TRP A 35 -2.86 -4.34 -1.96
CA TRP A 35 -3.83 -4.15 -0.88
C TRP A 35 -4.39 -5.52 -0.49
N PRO A 36 -3.98 -6.11 0.65
CA PRO A 36 -4.49 -7.41 1.09
C PRO A 36 -5.99 -7.37 1.41
N ARG A 37 -6.51 -6.26 1.94
CA ARG A 37 -7.93 -6.09 2.30
C ARG A 37 -8.89 -6.27 1.12
N THR A 38 -8.57 -5.64 -0.01
CA THR A 38 -9.37 -5.71 -1.24
C THR A 38 -8.83 -6.75 -2.22
N ARG A 39 -7.64 -7.32 -1.91
CA ARG A 39 -6.86 -8.22 -2.78
C ARG A 39 -6.50 -7.58 -4.13
N THR A 40 -6.36 -6.26 -4.14
CA THR A 40 -6.11 -5.48 -5.36
C THR A 40 -4.63 -5.18 -5.54
N LEU A 41 -4.21 -5.10 -6.80
CA LEU A 41 -2.83 -4.84 -7.18
C LEU A 41 -2.80 -3.62 -8.10
N LEU A 42 -2.10 -2.57 -7.66
CA LEU A 42 -1.99 -1.31 -8.38
C LEU A 42 -0.56 -1.06 -8.81
N CYS A 43 -0.40 -0.45 -9.99
CA CYS A 43 0.89 0.05 -10.45
C CYS A 43 1.37 1.22 -9.58
N SER A 44 2.61 1.63 -9.76
CA SER A 44 3.16 2.77 -9.03
C SER A 44 2.33 4.04 -9.23
N ASP A 45 1.88 4.29 -10.45
CA ASP A 45 1.12 5.49 -10.82
C ASP A 45 -0.23 5.59 -10.09
N CYS A 46 -1.00 4.49 -10.07
CA CYS A 46 -2.30 4.46 -9.41
C CYS A 46 -2.19 4.25 -7.90
N GLY A 47 -1.22 3.45 -7.46
CA GLY A 47 -1.10 3.00 -6.08
C GLY A 47 -0.36 3.98 -5.17
N GLU A 48 0.60 4.75 -5.68
CA GLU A 48 1.37 5.71 -4.89
C GLU A 48 0.52 6.78 -4.18
N PRO A 49 -0.45 7.47 -4.83
CA PRO A 49 -1.26 8.47 -4.15
C PRO A 49 -2.16 7.86 -3.06
N GLU A 50 -2.73 6.68 -3.32
CA GLU A 50 -3.57 5.98 -2.34
C GLU A 50 -2.74 5.45 -1.17
N PHE A 51 -1.57 4.89 -1.45
CA PHE A 51 -0.64 4.39 -0.45
C PHE A 51 -0.14 5.52 0.46
N ARG A 52 0.21 6.67 -0.12
CA ARG A 52 0.65 7.84 0.64
C ARG A 52 -0.47 8.42 1.52
N SER A 53 -1.69 8.48 0.99
CA SER A 53 -2.86 8.91 1.76
C SER A 53 -3.16 7.96 2.92
N PHE A 54 -3.07 6.65 2.68
CA PHE A 54 -3.22 5.64 3.72
C PHE A 54 -2.13 5.73 4.80
N LEU A 55 -0.87 5.90 4.41
CA LEU A 55 0.24 6.08 5.37
C LEU A 55 0.04 7.33 6.24
N SER A 56 -0.45 8.42 5.65
CA SER A 56 -0.76 9.65 6.40
C SER A 56 -1.89 9.43 7.40
N ALA A 57 -2.98 8.76 6.99
CA ALA A 57 -4.10 8.45 7.87
C ALA A 57 -3.72 7.47 8.99
N ALA A 58 -2.92 6.44 8.68
CA ALA A 58 -2.42 5.49 9.66
C ALA A 58 -1.47 6.15 10.68
N ALA A 59 -0.70 7.15 10.27
CA ALA A 59 0.13 7.94 11.18
C ALA A 59 -0.71 8.82 12.11
N ASP A 60 -1.78 9.43 11.59
CA ASP A 60 -2.70 10.27 12.38
C ASP A 60 -3.46 9.45 13.43
N GLU A 61 -3.93 8.25 13.05
CA GLU A 61 -4.59 7.30 13.96
C GLU A 61 -3.65 6.82 15.09
N ASP A 62 -2.34 6.62 14.83
CA ASP A 62 -1.37 6.19 15.86
C ASP A 62 -1.10 7.33 16.88
N VAL A 63 -1.17 8.59 16.44
CA VAL A 63 -1.09 9.78 17.30
C VAL A 63 -2.37 9.93 18.14
N TYR A 64 -3.54 9.79 17.52
CA TYR A 64 -4.83 9.89 18.23
C TYR A 64 -5.07 8.71 19.20
N ALA A 65 -4.61 7.51 18.86
CA ALA A 65 -4.72 6.32 19.72
C ALA A 65 -3.76 6.31 20.93
N GLY A 66 -3.03 7.40 21.17
CA GLY A 66 -2.24 7.60 22.40
C GLY A 66 -1.00 6.70 22.50
N ARG A 67 -0.45 6.23 21.38
CA ARG A 67 0.83 5.50 21.34
C ARG A 67 2.02 6.37 20.92
N GLY A 68 1.80 7.67 20.74
CA GLY A 68 2.84 8.68 20.76
C GLY A 68 3.09 9.13 22.19
N ASN A 69 4.29 8.89 22.71
CA ASN A 69 4.72 9.48 23.97
C ASN A 69 4.68 11.02 23.85
N PRO A 70 3.97 11.77 24.71
CA PRO A 70 3.99 13.24 24.69
C PRO A 70 5.26 13.85 25.34
N PHE A 71 6.37 13.11 25.39
CA PHE A 71 7.64 13.53 25.99
C PHE A 71 8.82 13.04 25.15
#